data_AF-A0A821PG78-F1
#
_entry.id   AF-A0A821PG78-F1
#
_cell.length_a   1.000
_cell.length_b   1.000
_cell.length_c   1.000
_cell.angle_alpha   90.00
_cell.angle_beta   90.00
_cell.angle_gamma   90.00
#
_symmetry.space_group_name_H-M   'P 1'
#
loop_
_entity.id
_entity.type
_entity.pdbx_description
1 polymer ?
#
loop_
_entity_poly.entity_id
_entity_poly.type
_entity_poly.pdbx_seq_one_letter_code
_entity_poly.pdbx_strand_id
1 'polypeptide(L)'
;MTQLSTILYLITLSIVIDHVRSISSPLQPFITYQHSVELEKDVADLWWTIDSAKREITFELHIKTIGWIALGISPAGGMIGADIGVGWVDQMGHLYFQ
;
A
#
# COMPACT_ATOMS: atom_id res chain seq x y z
N MET A 1 -1.30 -3.21 47.01
CA MET A 1 -2.41 -3.10 46.03
C MET A 1 -2.13 -2.14 44.88
N THR A 2 -1.21 -1.18 45.03
CA THR A 2 -0.88 -0.17 44.00
C THR A 2 -0.04 -0.70 42.83
N GLN A 3 0.83 -1.69 43.06
CA GLN A 3 1.70 -2.21 42.00
C GLN A 3 0.92 -2.95 40.90
N LEU A 4 -0.09 -3.74 41.27
CA LEU A 4 -0.91 -4.51 40.33
C LEU A 4 -1.81 -3.61 39.47
N SER A 5 -2.38 -2.55 40.06
CA SER A 5 -3.19 -1.57 39.33
C SER A 5 -2.37 -0.78 38.31
N THR A 6 -1.12 -0.43 38.64
CA THR A 6 -0.22 0.27 37.72
C THR A 6 0.17 -0.63 36.54
N ILE A 7 0.45 -1.91 36.77
CA ILE A 7 0.77 -2.85 35.69
C ILE A 7 -0.41 -3.02 34.74
N LEU A 8 -1.63 -3.17 35.26
CA LEU A 8 -2.82 -3.32 34.44
C LEU A 8 -3.09 -2.06 33.59
N TYR A 9 -2.91 -0.87 34.18
CA TYR A 9 -3.02 0.40 33.46
C TYR A 9 -2.01 0.48 32.30
N LEU A 10 -0.76 0.13 32.54
CA LEU A 10 0.28 0.14 31.50
C LEU A 10 -0.03 -0.85 30.37
N ILE A 11 -0.56 -2.04 30.67
CA ILE A 11 -0.98 -3.01 29.63
C ILE A 11 -2.12 -2.43 28.79
N THR A 12 -3.15 -1.87 29.43
CA THR A 12 -4.27 -1.26 28.69
C THR A 12 -3.83 -0.08 27.84
N LEU A 13 -2.90 0.73 28.34
CA LEU A 13 -2.35 1.87 27.61
C LEU A 13 -1.53 1.41 26.40
N SER A 14 -0.71 0.37 26.53
CA SER A 14 0.05 -0.19 25.41
C SER A 14 -0.87 -0.75 24.31
N ILE A 15 -1.92 -1.49 24.69
CA ILE A 15 -2.91 -2.02 23.72
C ILE A 15 -3.59 -0.87 22.95
N VAL A 16 -3.96 0.21 23.64
CA VAL A 16 -4.55 1.40 23.00
C VAL A 16 -3.56 2.07 22.05
N ILE A 17 -2.30 2.21 22.44
CA ILE A 17 -1.25 2.81 21.60
C ILE A 17 -1.00 1.97 20.35
N ASP A 18 -0.91 0.64 20.48
CA ASP A 18 -0.69 -0.27 19.34
C ASP A 18 -1.90 -0.26 18.38
N HIS A 19 -3.11 -0.18 18.92
CA HIS A 19 -4.32 -0.05 18.10
C HIS A 19 -4.35 1.28 17.32
N VAL A 20 -4.04 2.40 17.98
CA VAL A 20 -3.97 3.72 17.34
C VAL A 20 -2.88 3.75 16.25
N ARG A 21 -1.71 3.18 16.53
CA ARG A 21 -0.61 3.06 15.54
C ARG A 21 -1.02 2.25 14.32
N SER A 22 -1.70 1.12 14.52
CA SER A 22 -2.20 0.29 13.41
C SER A 22 -3.18 1.04 12.52
N ILE A 23 -4.05 1.89 13.10
CA ILE A 23 -5.03 2.69 12.38
C ILE A 23 -4.37 3.87 11.64
N SER A 24 -3.28 4.42 12.18
CA SER A 24 -2.61 5.61 11.65
C SER A 24 -1.33 5.31 10.86
N SER A 25 -1.04 4.05 10.56
CA SER A 25 0.18 3.69 9.82
C SER A 25 0.14 4.38 8.45
N PRO A 26 1.08 5.29 8.12
CA PRO A 26 1.21 5.74 6.75
C PRO A 26 1.41 4.50 5.87
N LEU A 27 0.81 4.49 4.67
CA LEU A 27 0.97 3.42 3.71
C LEU A 27 2.44 3.37 3.29
N GLN A 28 3.24 2.57 4.01
CA GLN A 28 4.66 2.38 3.73
C GLN A 28 4.83 1.18 2.80
N PRO A 29 5.76 1.25 1.84
CA PRO A 29 5.98 0.13 0.95
C PRO A 29 6.50 -1.10 1.69
N PHE A 30 6.17 -2.30 1.22
CA PHE A 30 6.58 -3.56 1.87
C PHE A 30 8.10 -3.79 1.87
N ILE A 31 8.80 -3.18 0.91
CA ILE A 31 10.26 -3.24 0.77
C ILE A 31 10.83 -1.86 0.41
N THR A 32 12.16 -1.76 0.42
CA THR A 32 12.85 -0.58 -0.11
C THR A 32 12.90 -0.61 -1.63
N TYR A 33 12.28 0.39 -2.27
CA TYR A 33 12.33 0.60 -3.72
C TYR A 33 13.36 1.66 -4.10
N GLN A 34 13.85 1.62 -5.34
CA GLN A 34 14.82 2.58 -5.86
C GLN A 34 14.17 3.90 -6.28
N HIS A 35 12.91 3.82 -6.70
CA HIS A 35 12.16 4.96 -7.23
C HIS A 35 10.77 5.02 -6.62
N SER A 36 10.24 6.24 -6.54
CA SER A 36 8.88 6.52 -6.08
C SER A 36 8.32 7.77 -6.73
N VAL A 37 7.01 7.83 -6.84
CA VAL A 37 6.26 9.03 -7.25
C VAL A 37 4.93 9.08 -6.51
N GLU A 38 4.59 10.25 -5.98
CA GLU A 38 3.23 10.57 -5.53
C GLU A 38 2.43 10.98 -6.77
N LEU A 39 1.50 10.12 -7.20
CA LEU A 39 0.68 10.34 -8.40
C LEU A 39 -0.43 11.36 -8.12
N GLU A 40 -1.04 11.24 -6.94
CA GLU A 40 -2.04 12.17 -6.43
C GLU A 40 -1.89 12.29 -4.92
N LYS A 41 -1.86 13.53 -4.44
CA LYS A 41 -1.57 13.84 -3.05
C LYS A 41 -2.54 13.13 -2.10
N ASP A 42 -1.99 12.41 -1.13
CA ASP A 42 -2.73 11.63 -0.13
C ASP A 42 -3.66 10.53 -0.70
N VAL A 43 -3.62 10.26 -2.01
CA VAL A 43 -4.52 9.32 -2.71
C VAL A 43 -3.78 8.15 -3.32
N ALA A 44 -2.67 8.40 -4.03
CA ALA A 44 -1.98 7.39 -4.81
C ALA A 44 -0.46 7.58 -4.82
N ASP A 45 0.25 6.53 -4.41
CA ASP A 45 1.71 6.45 -4.40
C ASP A 45 2.17 5.22 -5.16
N LEU A 46 3.17 5.39 -6.02
CA LEU A 46 3.77 4.32 -6.82
C LEU A 46 5.25 4.21 -6.51
N TRP A 47 5.71 3.00 -6.22
CA TRP A 47 7.12 2.65 -6.08
C TRP A 47 7.54 1.61 -7.10
N TRP A 48 8.81 1.66 -7.52
CA TRP A 48 9.36 0.62 -8.38
C TRP A 48 10.87 0.43 -8.23
N THR A 49 11.31 -0.77 -8.61
CA THR A 49 12.73 -1.15 -8.66
C THR A 49 12.96 -2.05 -9.87
N ILE A 50 14.17 -2.01 -10.41
CA ILE A 50 14.55 -2.76 -11.61
C ILE A 50 15.63 -3.78 -11.24
N ASP A 51 15.37 -5.05 -11.51
CA ASP A 51 16.36 -6.13 -11.43
C ASP A 51 16.81 -6.46 -12.86
N SER A 52 17.89 -5.82 -13.31
CA SER A 52 18.44 -6.02 -14.65
C SER A 52 18.97 -7.44 -14.90
N ALA A 53 19.38 -8.16 -13.84
CA ALA A 53 19.87 -9.52 -13.97
C ALA A 53 18.72 -10.50 -14.26
N LYS A 54 17.58 -10.31 -13.61
CA LYS A 54 16.35 -11.08 -13.87
C LYS A 54 15.50 -10.54 -15.02
N ARG A 55 15.78 -9.30 -15.45
CA ARG A 55 15.00 -8.54 -16.44
C ARG A 55 13.56 -8.31 -15.98
N GLU A 56 13.41 -7.99 -14.70
CA GLU A 56 12.12 -7.76 -14.05
C GLU A 56 12.04 -6.33 -13.52
N ILE A 57 10.82 -5.79 -13.53
CA ILE A 57 10.48 -4.55 -12.82
C ILE A 57 9.41 -4.91 -11.81
N THR A 58 9.65 -4.58 -10.55
CA THR A 58 8.67 -4.78 -9.48
C THR A 58 8.04 -3.44 -9.17
N PHE A 59 6.71 -3.40 -9.24
CA PHE A 59 5.90 -2.24 -8.90
C PHE A 59 5.13 -2.50 -7.61
N GLU A 60 4.94 -1.45 -6.82
CA GLU A 60 4.02 -1.44 -5.70
C GLU A 60 3.20 -0.16 -5.74
N LEU A 61 1.88 -0.32 -5.74
CA LEU A 61 0.93 0.77 -5.85
C LEU A 61 0.05 0.77 -4.61
N HIS A 62 0.07 1.86 -3.86
CA HIS A 62 -0.88 2.13 -2.80
C HIS A 62 -1.87 3.17 -3.29
N ILE A 63 -3.16 2.85 -3.22
CA ILE A 63 -4.22 3.74 -3.69
C ILE A 63 -5.47 3.66 -2.82
N LYS A 64 -6.08 4.82 -2.58
CA LYS A 64 -7.41 4.94 -1.97
C LYS A 64 -8.46 5.04 -3.08
N THR A 65 -9.18 3.95 -3.35
CA THR A 65 -10.25 3.92 -4.36
C THR A 65 -11.47 3.16 -3.85
N ILE A 66 -12.65 3.49 -4.39
CA ILE A 66 -13.91 2.75 -4.19
C ILE A 66 -14.27 1.85 -5.38
N GLY A 67 -13.39 1.79 -6.38
CA GLY A 67 -13.60 1.05 -7.62
C GLY A 67 -12.41 0.18 -7.98
N TRP A 68 -12.07 0.18 -9.26
CA TRP A 68 -10.92 -0.54 -9.80
C TRP A 68 -9.76 0.42 -10.05
N ILE A 69 -8.57 -0.15 -10.15
CA ILE A 69 -7.34 0.55 -10.53
C ILE A 69 -6.69 -0.21 -11.69
N ALA A 70 -6.12 0.53 -12.64
CA ALA A 70 -5.33 -0.01 -13.72
C ALA A 70 -3.95 0.66 -13.73
N LEU A 71 -2.91 -0.15 -13.83
CA LEU A 71 -1.53 0.30 -14.06
C LEU A 71 -1.05 -0.29 -15.37
N GLY A 72 -0.50 0.54 -16.24
CA GLY A 72 -0.04 0.10 -17.55
C GLY A 72 1.28 0.72 -17.96
N ILE A 73 1.97 0.03 -18.88
CA ILE A 73 3.22 0.46 -19.48
C ILE A 73 2.97 0.67 -20.97
N SER A 74 3.37 1.83 -21.48
CA SER A 74 3.28 2.11 -22.91
C SER A 74 4.42 2.98 -23.41
N PRO A 75 4.74 2.94 -24.72
CA PRO A 75 5.82 3.74 -25.29
C PRO A 75 5.61 5.25 -25.18
N ALA A 76 4.35 5.70 -25.17
CA ALA A 76 3.97 7.11 -25.23
C ALA A 76 3.31 7.61 -23.93
N GLY A 77 3.19 6.77 -22.90
CA GLY A 77 2.52 7.12 -21.64
C GLY A 77 0.99 7.19 -21.71
N GLY A 78 0.39 6.88 -22.87
CA GLY A 78 -1.07 6.77 -23.04
C GLY A 78 -1.58 5.35 -22.82
N MET A 79 -2.90 5.18 -22.72
CA MET A 79 -3.54 3.87 -22.53
C MET A 79 -3.61 3.03 -23.81
N ILE A 80 -3.70 3.67 -24.99
CA ILE A 80 -3.84 2.94 -26.26
C ILE A 80 -2.56 2.16 -26.54
N GLY A 81 -2.69 0.83 -26.69
CA GLY A 81 -1.57 -0.07 -26.93
C GLY A 81 -0.66 -0.28 -25.70
N ALA A 82 -1.13 0.07 -24.50
CA ALA A 82 -0.44 -0.25 -23.26
C ALA A 82 -0.67 -1.72 -22.86
N ASP A 83 0.34 -2.32 -22.24
CA ASP A 83 0.17 -3.54 -21.47
C ASP A 83 -0.34 -3.14 -20.08
N ILE A 84 -1.52 -3.62 -19.69
CA ILE A 84 -2.24 -3.14 -18.51
C ILE A 84 -2.59 -4.32 -17.60
N GLY A 85 -2.31 -4.16 -16.30
CA GLY A 85 -2.90 -4.97 -15.24
C GLY A 85 -3.98 -4.18 -14.49
N VAL A 86 -5.06 -4.86 -14.10
CA VAL A 86 -6.23 -4.26 -13.43
C VAL A 86 -6.53 -4.99 -12.13
N GLY A 87 -6.71 -4.24 -11.04
CA GLY A 87 -7.10 -4.77 -9.73
C GLY A 87 -8.36 -4.11 -9.18
N TRP A 88 -9.18 -4.87 -8.45
CA TRP A 88 -10.37 -4.34 -7.79
C TRP A 88 -10.77 -5.18 -6.58
N VAL A 89 -11.62 -4.60 -5.74
CA VAL A 89 -12.29 -5.28 -4.63
C VAL A 89 -13.79 -5.31 -4.92
N ASP A 90 -14.40 -6.49 -4.83
CA ASP A 90 -15.86 -6.60 -5.00
C ASP A 90 -16.62 -6.11 -3.75
N GLN A 91 -17.96 -6.12 -3.83
CA GLN A 91 -18.82 -5.69 -2.74
C GLN A 91 -18.73 -6.57 -1.49
N MET A 92 -18.20 -7.79 -1.61
CA MET A 92 -18.01 -8.73 -0.51
C MET A 92 -16.61 -8.63 0.11
N GLY A 93 -15.73 -7.80 -0.45
CA GLY A 93 -14.35 -7.63 0.00
C GLY A 93 -13.35 -8.59 -0.64
N HIS A 94 -13.73 -9.33 -1.70
CA HIS A 94 -12.81 -10.20 -2.41
C HIS A 94 -11.91 -9.40 -3.36
N LEU A 95 -10.62 -9.70 -3.35
CA LEU A 95 -9.61 -9.10 -4.22
C LEU A 95 -9.53 -9.85 -5.56
N TYR A 96 -9.51 -9.09 -6.66
CA TYR A 96 -9.28 -9.59 -8.01
C TYR A 96 -8.13 -8.83 -8.67
N PHE A 97 -7.40 -9.53 -9.54
CA PHE A 97 -6.33 -8.98 -10.37
C PHE A 97 -6.31 -9.69 -11.73
N GLN A 98 -6.17 -8.93 -12.81
CA GLN A 98 -6.10 -9.41 -14.20
C GLN A 98 -4.95 -8.75 -14.95
#